data_AF-A0A183S9S4-F1
#
_entry.id   AF-A0A183S9S4-F1
#
_cell.length_a   1.000
_cell.length_b   1.000
_cell.length_c   1.000
_cell.angle_alpha   90.00
_cell.angle_beta   90.00
_cell.angle_gamma   90.00
#
_symmetry.space_group_name_H-M   'P 1'
#
loop_
_entity.id
_entity.type
_entity.pdbx_description
1 polymer ?
#
loop_
_entity_poly.entity_id
_entity_poly.type
_entity_poly.pdbx_seq_one_letter_code
_entity_poly.pdbx_strand_id
1 'polypeptide(L)'
;MACQRGICCSGHLATGHHPAQHCICRTTLVPKLPTTILPSDFRPIAVSKEGSRLLTRFLSQRWSHLCFTTHDQFGFQERDGTEEATSFLHGILWHAISAPRSISVAVLDMAKAFDSVNHGTLLRAAETNGSPPFLLNLLASSYS
;
A
#
# COMPACT_ATOMS: atom_id res chain seq x y z
N MET A 1 16.56 8.23 31.12
CA MET A 1 15.25 7.57 30.89
C MET A 1 15.12 7.10 29.43
N ALA A 2 15.91 6.12 29.00
CA ALA A 2 15.92 5.62 27.61
C ALA A 2 15.60 4.11 27.48
N CYS A 3 15.31 3.42 28.59
CA CYS A 3 15.25 1.95 28.65
C CYS A 3 13.82 1.34 28.63
N GLN A 4 12.78 2.13 28.30
CA GLN A 4 11.39 1.61 28.20
C GLN A 4 10.83 1.58 26.77
N ARG A 5 11.50 2.20 25.79
CA ARG A 5 11.00 2.26 24.40
C ARG A 5 11.34 1.03 23.55
N GLY A 6 12.41 0.28 23.88
CA GLY A 6 12.82 -0.91 23.14
C GLY A 6 12.08 -2.21 23.52
N ILE A 7 11.55 -2.28 24.74
CA ILE A 7 10.93 -3.51 25.27
C ILE A 7 9.52 -3.72 24.70
N CYS A 8 8.78 -2.63 24.44
CA CYS A 8 7.41 -2.70 23.96
C CYS A 8 7.32 -3.20 22.50
N CYS A 9 8.24 -2.80 21.62
CA CYS A 9 8.24 -3.26 20.22
C CYS A 9 8.58 -4.76 20.10
N SER A 10 9.42 -5.28 20.99
CA SER A 10 9.90 -6.66 20.95
C SER A 10 8.84 -7.68 21.36
N GLY A 11 7.96 -7.34 22.32
CA GLY A 11 6.87 -8.22 22.76
C GLY A 11 5.77 -8.44 21.70
N HIS A 12 5.39 -7.40 20.96
CA HIS A 12 4.37 -7.48 19.91
C HIS A 12 4.86 -8.24 18.66
N LEU A 13 6.15 -8.09 18.33
CA LEU A 13 6.80 -8.85 17.26
C LEU A 13 6.89 -10.35 17.60
N ALA A 14 7.03 -10.70 18.88
CA ALA A 14 7.11 -12.10 19.33
C ALA A 14 5.75 -12.82 19.34
N THR A 15 4.64 -12.11 19.57
CA THR A 15 3.29 -12.70 19.63
C THR A 15 2.51 -12.59 18.32
N GLY A 16 2.97 -11.79 17.36
CA GLY A 16 2.27 -11.57 16.09
C GLY A 16 0.91 -10.88 16.25
N HIS A 17 0.69 -10.20 17.37
CA HIS A 17 -0.59 -9.56 17.69
C HIS A 17 -0.42 -8.06 17.89
N HIS A 18 -1.19 -7.27 17.15
CA HIS A 18 -1.21 -5.82 17.28
C HIS A 18 -2.26 -5.44 18.32
N PRO A 19 -1.92 -4.69 19.39
CA PRO A 19 -2.92 -4.32 20.39
C PRO A 19 -3.97 -3.42 19.74
N ALA A 20 -5.24 -3.63 20.06
CA ALA A 20 -6.36 -2.87 19.48
C ALA A 20 -6.13 -1.34 19.52
N GLN A 21 -5.51 -0.82 20.60
CA GLN A 21 -5.15 0.59 20.76
C GLN A 21 -4.18 1.15 19.71
N HIS A 22 -3.39 0.31 19.05
CA HIS A 22 -2.48 0.68 17.96
C HIS A 22 -3.13 0.52 16.56
N CYS A 23 -4.28 -0.14 16.45
CA CYS A 23 -5.09 -0.21 15.23
C CYS A 23 -6.01 1.01 15.06
N ILE A 24 -6.20 1.80 16.12
CA ILE A 24 -6.97 3.05 16.08
C ILE A 24 -6.22 4.10 15.26
N CYS A 25 -6.85 4.56 14.18
CA CYS A 25 -6.36 5.60 13.31
C CYS A 25 -7.23 6.86 13.40
N ARG A 26 -6.63 8.03 13.17
CA ARG A 26 -7.37 9.29 13.01
C ARG A 26 -7.72 9.47 11.53
N THR A 27 -9.00 9.45 11.19
CA THR A 27 -9.44 9.71 9.82
C THR A 27 -9.63 11.21 9.58
N THR A 28 -8.95 11.74 8.57
CA THR A 28 -9.10 13.11 8.09
C THR A 28 -9.63 13.11 6.67
N LEU A 29 -10.61 13.97 6.38
CA LEU A 29 -11.17 14.11 5.03
C LEU A 29 -10.37 15.16 4.26
N VAL A 30 -9.77 14.76 3.13
CA VAL A 30 -9.04 15.67 2.24
C VAL A 30 -9.87 15.93 0.98
N PRO A 31 -10.18 17.19 0.66
CA PRO A 31 -10.98 17.51 -0.53
C PRO A 31 -10.22 17.18 -1.82
N LYS A 32 -10.92 16.59 -2.81
CA LYS A 32 -10.37 16.32 -4.16
C LYS A 32 -10.35 17.58 -5.04
N LEU A 33 -11.26 18.53 -4.79
CA LEU A 33 -11.47 19.74 -5.57
C LEU A 33 -11.61 20.94 -4.62
N PRO A 34 -11.31 22.18 -5.04
CA PRO A 34 -11.44 23.35 -4.18
C PRO A 34 -12.90 23.64 -3.75
N THR A 35 -13.89 23.19 -4.53
CA THR A 35 -15.32 23.32 -4.23
C THR A 35 -15.96 21.94 -4.05
N THR A 36 -15.80 21.33 -2.88
CA THR A 36 -16.42 20.03 -2.54
C THR A 36 -17.76 20.21 -1.84
N ILE A 37 -18.80 19.51 -2.30
CA ILE A 37 -20.15 19.56 -1.72
C ILE A 37 -20.57 18.17 -1.22
N LEU A 38 -20.17 17.11 -1.92
CA LEU A 38 -20.60 15.74 -1.61
C LEU A 38 -19.54 14.99 -0.80
N PRO A 39 -19.94 14.05 0.09
CA PRO A 39 -19.00 13.18 0.81
C PRO A 39 -18.06 12.38 -0.11
N SER A 40 -18.51 12.05 -1.33
CA SER A 40 -17.72 11.38 -2.36
C SER A 40 -16.54 12.21 -2.90
N ASP A 41 -16.58 13.52 -2.70
CA ASP A 41 -15.57 14.46 -3.17
C ASP A 41 -14.38 14.54 -2.20
N PHE A 42 -14.47 13.86 -1.07
CA PHE A 42 -13.39 13.74 -0.10
C PHE A 42 -12.65 12.41 -0.27
N ARG A 43 -11.35 12.43 0.02
CA ARG A 43 -10.55 11.24 0.25
C ARG A 43 -10.39 11.06 1.77
N PRO A 44 -10.93 9.99 2.36
CA PRO A 44 -10.63 9.68 3.75
C PRO A 44 -9.18 9.21 3.83
N ILE A 45 -8.38 9.90 4.65
CA ILE A 45 -7.01 9.49 4.97
C ILE A 45 -6.99 9.05 6.43
N ALA A 46 -6.74 7.76 6.65
CA ALA A 46 -6.55 7.20 7.97
C ALA A 46 -5.07 7.35 8.38
N VAL A 47 -4.81 8.23 9.35
CA VAL A 47 -3.46 8.44 9.89
C VAL A 47 -3.30 7.65 11.18
N SER A 48 -2.47 6.61 11.12
CA SER A 48 -2.14 5.79 12.30
C SER A 48 -1.15 6.53 13.22
N LYS A 49 -1.05 6.06 14.47
CA LYS A 49 -0.10 6.61 15.46
C LYS A 49 1.36 6.44 15.02
N GLU A 50 2.25 7.26 15.56
CA GLU A 50 3.71 7.24 15.29
C GLU A 50 4.29 5.81 15.38
N GLY A 51 4.01 5.11 16.49
CA GLY A 51 4.56 3.78 16.74
C GLY A 51 4.09 2.72 15.73
N SER A 52 2.81 2.74 15.35
CA SER A 52 2.29 1.81 14.34
C SER A 52 2.87 2.10 12.96
N ARG A 53 3.06 3.38 12.60
CA ARG A 53 3.71 3.78 11.33
C ARG A 53 5.17 3.32 11.26
N LEU A 54 5.91 3.45 12.36
CA LEU A 54 7.29 2.97 12.43
C LEU A 54 7.36 1.45 12.29
N LEU A 55 6.50 0.73 13.02
CA LEU A 55 6.43 -0.73 12.94
C LEU A 55 6.10 -1.20 11.52
N THR A 56 5.04 -0.67 10.90
CA THR A 56 4.65 -1.05 9.54
C THR A 56 5.71 -0.68 8.51
N ARG A 57 6.44 0.43 8.69
CA ARG A 57 7.59 0.77 7.84
C ARG A 57 8.70 -0.27 7.96
N PHE A 58 9.11 -0.65 9.17
CA PHE A 58 10.14 -1.67 9.38
C PHE A 58 9.75 -3.04 8.81
N LEU A 59 8.48 -3.44 9.00
CA LEU A 59 7.97 -4.70 8.46
C LEU A 59 7.91 -4.68 6.94
N SER A 60 7.43 -3.57 6.35
CA SER A 60 7.38 -3.39 4.90
C SER A 60 8.77 -3.46 4.28
N GLN A 61 9.77 -2.79 4.85
CA GLN A 61 11.14 -2.84 4.34
C GLN A 61 11.76 -4.23 4.41
N ARG A 62 11.42 -5.03 5.43
CA ARG A 62 11.93 -6.40 5.54
C ARG A 62 11.23 -7.36 4.59
N TRP A 63 9.93 -7.17 4.39
CA TRP A 63 9.12 -8.06 3.57
C TRP A 63 9.14 -7.70 2.09
N SER A 64 9.41 -6.45 1.72
CA SER A 64 9.50 -6.00 0.33
C SER A 64 10.51 -6.80 -0.48
N HIS A 65 11.61 -7.24 0.14
CA HIS A 65 12.62 -8.09 -0.48
C HIS A 65 12.11 -9.50 -0.86
N LEU A 66 11.02 -9.97 -0.24
CA LEU A 66 10.39 -11.26 -0.52
C LEU A 66 9.17 -11.13 -1.44
N CYS A 67 8.58 -9.94 -1.52
CA CYS A 67 7.47 -9.63 -2.42
C CYS A 67 7.98 -9.31 -3.82
N PHE A 68 7.92 -10.29 -4.72
CA PHE A 68 8.25 -10.07 -6.12
C PHE A 68 7.15 -9.27 -6.83
N THR A 69 7.49 -8.07 -7.27
CA THR A 69 6.63 -7.25 -8.13
C THR A 69 7.00 -7.48 -9.60
N THR A 70 6.01 -7.38 -10.48
CA THR A 70 6.25 -7.47 -11.93
C THR A 70 7.03 -6.24 -12.41
N HIS A 71 7.81 -6.39 -13.47
CA HIS A 71 8.59 -5.28 -14.05
C HIS A 71 7.73 -4.05 -14.42
N ASP A 72 6.48 -4.28 -14.84
CA ASP A 72 5.50 -3.25 -15.20
C ASP A 72 4.75 -2.63 -13.99
N GLN A 73 5.08 -3.03 -12.76
CA GLN A 73 4.55 -2.38 -11.57
C GLN A 73 5.37 -1.12 -11.30
N PHE A 74 4.84 0.03 -11.71
CA PHE A 74 5.51 1.32 -11.48
C PHE A 74 5.17 1.92 -10.11
N GLY A 75 3.94 1.71 -9.63
CA GLY A 75 3.48 2.24 -8.35
C GLY A 75 4.06 1.51 -7.13
N PHE A 76 4.27 2.27 -6.05
CA PHE A 76 4.74 1.76 -4.75
C PHE A 76 6.10 1.02 -4.81
N GLN A 77 6.97 1.40 -5.74
CA GLN A 77 8.34 0.91 -5.84
C GLN A 77 9.35 1.93 -5.31
N GLU A 78 10.55 1.49 -4.94
CA GLU A 78 11.68 2.35 -4.54
C GLU A 78 12.39 3.00 -5.76
N ARG A 79 11.62 3.55 -6.70
CA ARG A 79 12.06 4.23 -7.93
C ARG A 79 11.02 5.28 -8.36
N ASP A 80 11.36 6.17 -9.29
CA ASP A 80 10.37 7.09 -9.86
C ASP A 80 9.47 6.38 -10.88
N GLY A 81 8.45 5.71 -10.37
CA GLY A 81 7.48 5.01 -11.20
C GLY A 81 6.64 5.93 -12.09
N THR A 82 6.49 7.21 -11.74
CA THR A 82 5.66 8.12 -12.55
C THR A 82 6.41 8.52 -13.82
N GLU A 83 7.68 8.84 -13.68
CA GLU A 83 8.56 9.12 -14.82
C GLU A 83 8.71 7.88 -15.72
N GLU A 84 8.98 6.72 -15.13
CA GLU A 84 9.12 5.46 -15.86
C GLU A 84 7.84 5.09 -16.63
N ALA A 85 6.67 5.16 -15.98
CA ALA A 85 5.39 4.85 -16.63
C ALA A 85 5.09 5.82 -17.78
N THR A 86 5.39 7.11 -17.61
CA THR A 86 5.15 8.14 -18.63
C THR A 86 6.09 7.94 -19.82
N SER A 87 7.37 7.68 -19.55
CA SER A 87 8.39 7.39 -20.57
C SER A 87 8.07 6.11 -21.35
N PHE A 88 7.62 5.07 -20.65
CA PHE A 88 7.20 3.80 -21.25
C PHE A 88 6.01 3.99 -22.18
N LEU A 89 4.95 4.67 -21.72
CA LEU A 89 3.78 4.98 -22.52
C LEU A 89 4.14 5.86 -23.73
N HIS A 90 5.00 6.85 -23.52
CA HIS A 90 5.49 7.71 -24.61
C HIS A 90 6.20 6.88 -25.68
N GLY A 91 7.09 5.96 -25.29
CA GLY A 91 7.79 5.06 -26.22
C GLY A 91 6.83 4.20 -27.06
N ILE A 92 5.79 3.63 -26.44
CA ILE A 92 4.76 2.85 -27.15
C ILE A 92 4.04 3.72 -28.20
N LEU A 93 3.61 4.92 -27.80
CA LEU A 93 2.92 5.85 -28.70
C LEU A 93 3.83 6.31 -29.85
N TRP A 94 5.10 6.61 -29.56
CA TRP A 94 6.06 7.07 -30.55
C TRP A 94 6.37 5.98 -31.58
N HIS A 95 6.49 4.73 -31.14
CA HIS A 95 6.66 3.58 -32.03
C HIS A 95 5.46 3.38 -32.96
N ALA A 96 4.23 3.56 -32.45
CA ALA A 96 2.99 3.49 -33.22
C ALA A 96 2.94 4.50 -34.37
N ILE A 97 3.42 5.71 -34.09
CA ILE A 97 3.45 6.83 -35.04
C ILE A 97 4.54 6.59 -36.10
N SER A 98 5.71 6.15 -35.66
CA SER A 98 6.88 5.97 -36.54
C SER A 98 6.79 4.76 -37.46
N ALA A 99 6.11 3.71 -37.01
CA ALA A 99 5.76 2.54 -37.81
C ALA A 99 4.23 2.40 -37.78
N PRO A 100 3.50 2.97 -38.75
CA PRO A 100 2.05 3.18 -38.67
C PRO A 100 1.32 1.86 -38.41
N ARG A 101 1.02 1.64 -37.13
CA ARG A 101 0.32 0.48 -36.59
C ARG A 101 -0.83 1.01 -35.74
N SER A 102 -2.00 0.42 -35.92
CA SER A 102 -3.15 0.71 -35.06
C SER A 102 -2.85 0.22 -33.63
N ILE A 103 -2.91 1.13 -32.66
CA ILE A 103 -2.84 0.79 -31.23
C ILE A 103 -4.18 1.12 -30.59
N SER A 104 -4.63 0.27 -29.68
CA SER A 104 -5.77 0.53 -28.80
C SER A 104 -5.28 0.54 -27.36
N VAL A 105 -5.64 1.58 -26.60
CA VAL A 105 -5.27 1.74 -25.20
C VAL A 105 -6.52 1.61 -24.34
N ALA A 106 -6.48 0.71 -23.35
CA ALA A 106 -7.50 0.59 -22.33
C ALA A 106 -6.98 1.18 -21.02
N VAL A 107 -7.71 2.16 -20.46
CA VAL A 107 -7.38 2.77 -19.16
C VAL A 107 -8.39 2.24 -18.14
N LEU A 108 -7.89 1.59 -17.10
CA LEU A 108 -8.71 1.06 -16.00
C LEU A 108 -8.38 1.82 -14.71
N ASP A 109 -9.41 2.29 -14.03
CA ASP A 109 -9.31 2.88 -12.69
C ASP A 109 -10.26 2.18 -11.72
N MET A 110 -9.75 1.78 -10.56
CA MET A 110 -10.52 1.06 -9.55
C MET A 110 -11.11 2.04 -8.53
N ALA A 111 -12.44 2.14 -8.51
CA ALA A 111 -13.15 2.92 -7.50
C ALA A 111 -12.87 2.38 -6.09
N LYS A 112 -12.38 3.26 -5.20
CA LYS A 112 -12.09 2.95 -3.79
C LYS A 112 -11.21 1.71 -3.62
N ALA A 113 -10.13 1.61 -4.41
CA ALA A 113 -9.28 0.42 -4.46
C ALA A 113 -8.77 -0.08 -3.09
N PHE A 114 -8.58 0.80 -2.09
CA PHE A 114 -8.17 0.37 -0.75
C PHE A 114 -9.34 -0.10 0.13
N ASP A 115 -10.55 0.43 -0.08
CA ASP A 115 -11.73 0.08 0.70
C ASP A 115 -12.41 -1.20 0.16
N SER A 116 -12.18 -1.54 -1.11
CA SER A 116 -12.84 -2.65 -1.80
C SER A 116 -12.08 -3.98 -1.73
N VAL A 117 -10.86 -4.00 -1.19
CA VAL A 117 -10.05 -5.22 -1.09
C VAL A 117 -10.58 -6.14 -0.01
N ASN A 118 -10.91 -7.37 -0.40
CA ASN A 118 -11.28 -8.42 0.54
C ASN A 118 -10.08 -8.86 1.39
N HIS A 119 -10.24 -8.88 2.71
CA HIS A 119 -9.16 -9.24 3.65
C HIS A 119 -8.64 -10.67 3.46
N GLY A 120 -9.50 -11.63 3.09
CA GLY A 120 -9.09 -13.00 2.80
C GLY A 120 -8.22 -13.09 1.54
N THR A 121 -8.54 -12.31 0.51
CA THR A 121 -7.69 -12.20 -0.70
C THR A 121 -6.33 -11.57 -0.36
N LEU A 122 -6.32 -10.53 0.48
CA LEU A 122 -5.09 -9.89 0.93
C LEU A 122 -4.18 -10.87 1.68
N LEU A 123 -4.72 -11.63 2.64
CA LEU A 123 -3.95 -12.61 3.42
C LEU A 123 -3.40 -13.74 2.54
N ARG A 124 -4.20 -14.27 1.60
CA ARG A 124 -3.73 -15.27 0.63
C ARG A 124 -2.62 -14.73 -0.27
N ALA A 125 -2.75 -13.48 -0.74
CA ALA A 125 -1.72 -12.84 -1.54
C ALA A 125 -0.44 -12.66 -0.73
N ALA A 126 -0.54 -12.26 0.54
CA ALA A 126 0.59 -12.13 1.44
C ALA A 126 1.31 -13.47 1.65
N GLU A 127 0.56 -14.54 1.92
CA GLU A 127 1.10 -15.89 2.09
C GLU A 127 1.83 -16.38 0.83
N THR A 128 1.23 -16.18 -0.34
CA THR A 128 1.84 -16.55 -1.64
C THR A 128 3.14 -15.79 -1.91
N ASN A 129 3.26 -14.56 -1.41
CA ASN A 129 4.47 -13.74 -1.51
C ASN A 129 5.44 -13.95 -0.33
N GLY A 130 5.42 -15.14 0.29
CA GLY A 130 6.41 -15.55 1.29
C GLY A 130 6.30 -14.80 2.62
N SER A 131 5.13 -14.23 2.95
CA SER A 131 4.92 -13.61 4.24
C SER A 131 5.11 -14.63 5.37
N PRO A 132 5.94 -14.33 6.38
CA PRO A 132 6.11 -15.22 7.51
C PRO A 132 4.82 -15.32 8.34
N PRO A 133 4.56 -16.46 9.02
CA PRO A 133 3.31 -16.68 9.77
C PRO A 133 2.98 -15.59 10.80
N PHE A 134 4.00 -15.02 11.46
CA PHE A 134 3.79 -13.93 12.41
C PHE A 134 3.21 -12.66 11.75
N LEU A 135 3.61 -12.38 10.50
CA LEU A 135 3.17 -11.20 9.77
C LEU A 135 1.75 -11.40 9.23
N LEU A 136 1.39 -12.63 8.83
CA LEU A 136 0.01 -12.98 8.47
C LEU A 136 -0.94 -12.80 9.65
N ASN A 137 -0.54 -13.26 10.85
CA ASN A 137 -1.33 -13.06 12.07
C ASN A 137 -1.45 -11.57 12.42
N LEU A 138 -0.37 -10.80 12.23
CA LEU A 138 -0.38 -9.37 12.47
C LEU A 138 -1.35 -8.65 11.53
N LEU A 139 -1.30 -8.96 10.24
CA LEU A 139 -2.22 -8.43 9.23
C LEU A 139 -3.66 -8.81 9.56
N ALA A 140 -3.93 -10.07 9.87
CA ALA A 140 -5.27 -10.53 10.25
C ALA A 140 -5.81 -9.78 11.47
N SER A 141 -4.98 -9.56 12.50
CA SER A 141 -5.36 -8.79 13.71
C SER A 141 -5.55 -7.28 13.47
N SER A 142 -5.07 -6.76 12.34
CA SER A 142 -5.20 -5.34 12.00
C SER A 142 -6.53 -5.03 11.32
N TYR A 143 -7.19 -6.04 10.75
CA TYR A 143 -8.48 -5.93 10.04
C TYR A 143 -9.66 -6.56 10.82
N SER A 144 -9.40 -7.15 11.99
CA SER A 144 -10.40 -7.68 12.93
C SER A 144 -10.95 -6.61 13.85
#